data_AF-A0A3C0EYX8-F1
#
_entry.id   AF-A0A3C0EYX8-F1
#
_cell.length_a   1.000
_cell.length_b   1.000
_cell.length_c   1.000
_cell.angle_alpha   90.00
_cell.angle_beta   90.00
_cell.angle_gamma   90.00
#
_symmetry.space_group_name_H-M   'P 1'
#
loop_
_entity.id
_entity.type
_entity.pdbx_description
1 polymer ?
#
loop_
_entity_poly.entity_id
_entity_poly.type
_entity_poly.pdbx_seq_one_letter_code
_entity_poly.pdbx_strand_id
1 'polypeptide(L)'
;NRTTLLNRVDALGVAEPTVQQQGANRIVVELPGVQDPAQAIRILQRIATLEFHLEAEIGATSLSYEPYEYQGLLVNVDNDVILQGDRVSNVRSTLDQNGLPQVQINLDAQGGTQINRVTRDNVGRMMDILLIETKSRTNTSLNEDGEE
;
A
#
# COMPACT_ATOMS: atom_id res chain seq x y z
N ASN A 1 11.88 -1.58 -4.48
CA ASN A 1 10.86 -1.08 -5.42
C ASN A 1 11.02 0.44 -5.56
N ARG A 2 11.67 0.94 -6.63
CA ARG A 2 12.11 2.35 -6.77
C ARG A 2 10.97 3.30 -7.14
N THR A 3 10.05 2.84 -7.99
CA THR A 3 8.93 3.64 -8.53
C THR A 3 7.96 4.10 -7.43
N THR A 4 7.67 3.24 -6.45
CA THR A 4 6.80 3.59 -5.32
C THR A 4 7.40 4.66 -4.41
N LEU A 5 8.73 4.66 -4.24
CA LEU A 5 9.41 5.70 -3.44
C LEU A 5 9.33 7.05 -4.14
N LEU A 6 9.60 7.10 -5.44
CA LEU A 6 9.51 8.34 -6.25
C LEU A 6 8.13 9.00 -6.11
N ASN A 7 7.05 8.25 -6.32
CA ASN A 7 5.68 8.79 -6.22
C ASN A 7 5.34 9.34 -4.82
N ARG A 8 5.93 8.79 -3.76
CA ARG A 8 5.72 9.26 -2.39
C ARG A 8 6.55 10.50 -2.07
N VAL A 9 7.73 10.60 -2.67
CA VAL A 9 8.56 11.79 -2.50
C VAL A 9 7.95 12.99 -3.23
N ASP A 10 7.37 12.81 -4.42
CA ASP A 10 6.66 13.88 -5.13
C ASP A 10 5.48 14.42 -4.31
N ALA A 11 4.82 13.57 -3.51
CA ALA A 11 3.71 13.95 -2.64
C ALA A 11 4.14 14.82 -1.43
N LEU A 12 5.45 14.93 -1.15
CA LEU A 12 5.98 15.77 -0.07
C LEU A 12 6.15 17.24 -0.47
N GLY A 13 5.88 17.59 -1.75
CA GLY A 13 5.98 18.98 -2.23
C GLY A 13 7.41 19.52 -2.31
N VAL A 14 8.40 18.62 -2.38
CA VAL A 14 9.83 18.96 -2.46
C VAL A 14 10.17 19.27 -3.91
N ALA A 15 10.91 20.34 -4.16
CA ALA A 15 11.40 20.66 -5.48
C ALA A 15 12.57 19.71 -5.82
N GLU A 16 12.35 18.76 -6.72
CA GLU A 16 13.38 17.91 -7.32
C GLU A 16 14.08 16.92 -6.36
N PRO A 17 13.36 15.89 -5.89
CA PRO A 17 13.99 14.82 -5.12
C PRO A 17 14.91 13.93 -5.97
N THR A 18 16.01 13.47 -5.38
CA THR A 18 16.87 12.45 -6.02
C THR A 18 16.66 11.09 -5.35
N VAL A 19 16.52 10.04 -6.17
CA VAL A 19 16.40 8.65 -5.69
C VAL A 19 17.37 7.78 -6.46
N GLN A 20 18.43 7.35 -5.79
CA GLN A 20 19.52 6.56 -6.36
C GLN A 20 19.65 5.23 -5.62
N GLN A 21 19.88 4.15 -6.37
CA GLN A 21 20.18 2.86 -5.76
C GLN A 21 21.68 2.82 -5.44
N GLN A 22 22.02 2.58 -4.18
CA GLN A 22 23.40 2.47 -3.70
C GLN A 22 23.73 0.99 -3.46
N GLY A 23 24.47 0.39 -4.39
CA GLY A 23 24.77 -1.05 -4.35
C GLY A 23 23.52 -1.92 -4.54
N ALA A 24 23.54 -3.15 -4.04
CA ALA A 24 22.45 -4.10 -4.26
C ALA A 24 21.18 -3.80 -3.42
N ASN A 25 21.36 -3.38 -2.16
CA ASN A 25 20.32 -3.42 -1.14
C ASN A 25 20.03 -2.08 -0.45
N ARG A 26 20.58 -0.96 -0.95
CA ARG A 26 20.32 0.37 -0.38
C ARG A 26 19.78 1.31 -1.43
N ILE A 27 18.91 2.22 -1.00
CA ILE A 27 18.40 3.32 -1.81
C ILE A 27 18.70 4.59 -1.01
N VAL A 28 19.39 5.54 -1.64
CA VAL A 28 19.66 6.87 -1.11
C VAL A 28 18.58 7.79 -1.67
N VAL A 29 17.95 8.55 -0.78
CA VAL A 29 16.91 9.53 -1.12
C VAL A 29 17.36 10.88 -0.58
N GLU A 30 17.47 11.87 -1.45
CA GLU A 30 17.83 13.24 -1.09
C GLU A 30 16.62 14.15 -1.30
N LEU A 31 16.25 14.91 -0.27
CA LEU A 31 15.07 15.77 -0.23
C LEU A 31 15.45 17.24 0.01
N PRO A 32 15.96 17.96 -1.00
CA PRO A 32 16.42 19.34 -0.84
C PRO A 32 15.24 20.27 -0.49
N GLY A 33 15.35 21.02 0.61
CA GLY A 33 14.32 21.99 1.01
C GLY A 33 13.08 21.38 1.69
N VAL A 34 13.16 20.14 2.17
CA VAL A 34 12.09 19.54 2.97
C VAL A 34 11.93 20.30 4.30
N GLN A 35 10.73 20.81 4.59
CA GLN A 35 10.48 21.61 5.81
C GLN A 35 10.35 20.75 7.07
N ASP A 36 9.86 19.52 6.94
CA ASP A 36 9.70 18.57 8.04
C ASP A 36 10.29 17.20 7.65
N PRO A 37 11.58 16.96 7.95
CA PRO A 37 12.22 15.68 7.73
C PRO A 37 11.50 14.53 8.43
N ALA A 38 10.92 14.75 9.61
CA ALA A 38 10.24 13.71 10.36
C ALA A 38 8.93 13.27 9.69
N GLN A 39 8.18 14.19 9.06
CA GLN A 39 7.03 13.85 8.21
C GLN A 39 7.46 13.07 6.98
N ALA A 40 8.50 13.53 6.28
CA ALA A 40 9.03 12.85 5.12
C ALA A 40 9.47 11.42 5.46
N ILE A 41 10.19 11.25 6.55
CA ILE A 41 10.61 9.95 7.07
C ILE A 41 9.37 9.07 7.36
N ARG A 42 8.35 9.57 8.07
CA ARG A 42 7.11 8.80 8.31
C ARG A 42 6.43 8.38 7.00
N ILE A 43 6.36 9.31 6.06
CA ILE A 43 5.74 9.12 4.74
C ILE A 43 6.62 8.27 3.84
N LEU A 44 7.88 7.98 4.14
CA LEU A 44 8.71 7.05 3.36
C LEU A 44 8.82 5.68 4.04
N GLN A 45 8.77 5.64 5.37
CA GLN A 45 8.87 4.44 6.18
C GLN A 45 7.64 3.54 6.10
N ARG A 46 6.44 4.10 5.91
CA ARG A 46 5.20 3.33 5.85
C ARG A 46 5.02 2.68 4.48
N ILE A 47 5.90 1.75 4.10
CA ILE A 47 5.65 0.95 2.90
C ILE A 47 4.48 0.03 3.26
N ALA A 48 3.31 0.36 2.75
CA ALA A 48 2.13 -0.47 2.87
C ALA A 48 1.89 -1.16 1.52
N THR A 49 1.76 -2.47 1.55
CA THR A 49 1.26 -3.24 0.41
C THR A 49 -0.24 -3.34 0.55
N LEU A 50 -0.96 -3.08 -0.54
CA LEU A 50 -2.39 -3.31 -0.62
C LEU A 50 -2.63 -4.59 -1.39
N GLU A 51 -3.38 -5.52 -0.82
CA GLU A 51 -3.77 -6.76 -1.46
C GLU A 51 -5.28 -6.93 -1.39
N PHE A 52 -5.85 -7.39 -2.49
CA PHE A 52 -7.26 -7.74 -2.59
C PHE A 52 -7.35 -9.26 -2.63
N HIS A 53 -8.27 -9.78 -1.85
CA HIS A 53 -8.51 -11.21 -1.66
C HIS A 53 -10.01 -11.47 -1.72
N LEU A 54 -10.40 -12.71 -1.98
CA LEU A 54 -11.78 -13.13 -1.75
C LEU A 54 -11.92 -13.66 -0.33
N GLU A 55 -13.12 -13.60 0.22
CA GLU A 55 -13.42 -14.37 1.42
C GLU A 55 -13.41 -15.87 1.08
N ALA A 56 -12.91 -16.69 2.01
CA ALA A 56 -12.81 -18.12 1.87
C ALA A 56 -14.21 -18.76 1.72
N GLU A 57 -14.30 -19.80 0.88
CA GLU A 57 -15.55 -20.53 0.73
C GLU A 57 -15.92 -21.32 1.98
N ILE A 58 -17.22 -21.54 2.18
CA ILE A 58 -17.70 -22.37 3.29
C ILE A 58 -17.17 -23.80 3.12
N GLY A 59 -16.43 -24.28 4.12
CA GLY A 59 -15.81 -25.61 4.08
C GLY A 59 -14.47 -25.65 3.35
N ALA A 60 -13.90 -24.49 2.97
CA ALA A 60 -12.53 -24.39 2.51
C ALA A 60 -11.55 -25.01 3.52
N THR A 61 -10.45 -25.54 3.01
CA THR A 61 -9.40 -26.11 3.87
C THR A 61 -8.74 -25.01 4.69
N SER A 62 -8.43 -25.27 5.96
CA SER A 62 -7.75 -24.29 6.82
C SER A 62 -6.35 -23.89 6.35
N LEU A 63 -5.83 -24.53 5.31
CA LEU A 63 -4.56 -24.17 4.66
C LEU A 63 -4.74 -23.16 3.52
N SER A 64 -5.96 -22.93 3.03
CA SER A 64 -6.23 -22.04 1.90
C SER A 64 -6.73 -20.66 2.33
N TYR A 65 -6.82 -20.39 3.63
CA TYR A 65 -7.24 -19.10 4.14
C TYR A 65 -6.51 -18.76 5.44
N GLU A 66 -6.48 -17.48 5.78
CA GLU A 66 -5.99 -16.95 7.05
C GLU A 66 -7.12 -16.14 7.73
N PRO A 67 -7.42 -16.37 9.01
CA PRO A 67 -8.43 -15.60 9.73
C PRO A 67 -7.90 -14.23 10.16
N TYR A 68 -8.67 -13.18 9.88
CA TYR A 68 -8.41 -11.81 10.33
C TYR A 68 -9.57 -11.29 11.19
N GLU A 69 -9.26 -10.51 12.21
CA GLU A 69 -10.28 -9.79 12.99
C GLU A 69 -10.53 -8.42 12.37
N TYR A 70 -11.77 -8.16 11.97
CA TYR A 70 -12.21 -6.87 11.46
C TYR A 70 -13.50 -6.43 12.18
N GLN A 71 -13.42 -5.30 12.88
CA GLN A 71 -14.54 -4.75 13.67
C GLN A 71 -15.16 -5.76 14.67
N GLY A 72 -14.34 -6.64 15.26
CA GLY A 72 -14.78 -7.67 16.21
C GLY A 72 -15.41 -8.91 15.57
N LEU A 73 -15.38 -9.01 14.23
CA LEU A 73 -15.79 -10.19 13.48
C LEU A 73 -14.54 -10.90 12.93
N LEU A 74 -14.53 -12.22 13.04
CA LEU A 74 -13.50 -13.04 12.39
C LEU A 74 -13.91 -13.26 10.93
N VAL A 75 -13.05 -12.88 10.00
CA VAL A 75 -13.22 -13.03 8.55
C VAL A 75 -12.13 -13.98 8.06
N ASN A 76 -12.51 -15.01 7.33
CA ASN A 76 -11.55 -15.97 6.75
C ASN A 76 -11.18 -15.48 5.36
N VAL A 77 -9.98 -14.93 5.22
CA VAL A 77 -9.50 -14.36 3.95
C VAL A 77 -8.78 -15.45 3.17
N ASP A 78 -9.20 -15.71 1.93
CA ASP A 78 -8.54 -16.64 1.02
C ASP A 78 -7.08 -16.19 0.81
N ASN A 79 -6.14 -17.13 0.77
CA ASN A 79 -4.72 -16.81 0.60
C ASN A 79 -4.37 -16.33 -0.82
N ASP A 80 -5.27 -16.56 -1.79
CA ASP A 80 -5.05 -16.18 -3.18
C ASP A 80 -5.26 -14.67 -3.41
N VAL A 81 -4.14 -13.97 -3.65
CA VAL A 81 -4.15 -12.54 -4.00
C VAL A 81 -4.76 -12.35 -5.40
N ILE A 82 -5.93 -11.72 -5.48
CA ILE A 82 -6.63 -11.46 -6.75
C ILE A 82 -6.17 -10.17 -7.42
N LEU A 83 -5.70 -9.19 -6.65
CA LEU A 83 -5.17 -7.93 -7.15
C LEU A 83 -4.20 -7.32 -6.13
N GLN A 84 -3.18 -6.62 -6.61
CA GLN A 84 -2.25 -5.87 -5.76
C GLN A 84 -2.34 -4.36 -6.03
N GLY A 85 -1.84 -3.58 -5.08
CA GLY A 85 -1.83 -2.12 -5.12
C GLY A 85 -1.06 -1.51 -6.29
N ASP A 86 -0.18 -2.26 -6.96
CA ASP A 86 0.52 -1.81 -8.18
C ASP A 86 -0.42 -1.61 -9.38
N ARG A 87 -1.62 -2.22 -9.34
CA ARG A 87 -2.68 -2.05 -10.34
C ARG A 87 -3.65 -0.91 -10.05
N VAL A 88 -3.37 -0.14 -9.01
CA VAL A 88 -4.16 1.02 -8.62
C VAL A 88 -3.58 2.27 -9.28
N SER A 89 -4.38 2.92 -10.10
CA SER A 89 -3.99 4.17 -10.77
C SER A 89 -4.18 5.40 -9.88
N ASN A 90 -5.16 5.37 -8.97
CA ASN A 90 -5.46 6.49 -8.08
C ASN A 90 -6.32 6.03 -6.89
N VAL A 91 -6.04 6.58 -5.70
CA VAL A 91 -6.85 6.38 -4.48
C VAL A 91 -7.23 7.73 -3.89
N ARG A 92 -8.50 7.92 -3.54
CA ARG A 92 -8.99 9.16 -2.92
C ARG A 92 -9.92 8.85 -1.76
N SER A 93 -9.73 9.55 -0.64
CA SER A 93 -10.73 9.59 0.43
C SER A 93 -11.74 10.69 0.09
N THR A 94 -13.03 10.34 0.13
CA THR A 94 -14.15 11.23 -0.16
C THR A 94 -15.22 11.07 0.91
N LEU A 95 -16.18 11.97 0.94
CA LEU A 95 -17.44 11.75 1.63
C LEU A 95 -18.45 11.25 0.60
N ASP A 96 -19.32 10.33 1.00
CA ASP A 96 -20.47 9.92 0.19
C ASP A 96 -21.57 11.01 0.21
N GLN A 97 -22.69 10.75 -0.46
CA GLN A 97 -23.83 11.70 -0.51
C GLN A 97 -24.49 11.95 0.85
N ASN A 98 -24.26 11.07 1.82
CA ASN A 98 -24.77 11.17 3.19
C ASN A 98 -23.75 11.80 4.15
N GLY A 99 -22.57 12.21 3.64
CA GLY A 99 -21.48 12.77 4.43
C GLY A 99 -20.64 11.72 5.17
N LEU A 100 -20.76 10.43 4.83
CA LEU A 100 -19.98 9.36 5.44
C LEU A 100 -18.63 9.20 4.72
N PRO A 101 -17.52 8.99 5.45
CA PRO A 101 -16.22 8.72 4.84
C PRO A 101 -16.22 7.47 3.96
N GLN A 102 -15.66 7.59 2.77
CA GLN A 102 -15.47 6.51 1.80
C GLN A 102 -14.09 6.60 1.15
N VAL A 103 -13.50 5.45 0.81
CA VAL A 103 -12.31 5.38 -0.04
C VAL A 103 -12.72 4.95 -1.44
N GLN A 104 -12.38 5.76 -2.45
CA GLN A 104 -12.53 5.42 -3.86
C GLN A 104 -11.18 4.98 -4.43
N ILE A 105 -11.17 3.80 -5.05
CA ILE A 105 -9.99 3.20 -5.68
C ILE A 105 -10.25 3.07 -7.17
N ASN A 106 -9.39 3.66 -7.99
CA ASN A 106 -9.41 3.54 -9.44
C ASN A 106 -8.30 2.60 -9.87
N LEU A 107 -8.65 1.56 -10.62
CA LEU A 107 -7.69 0.61 -11.18
C LEU A 107 -7.21 1.05 -12.55
N ASP A 108 -6.01 0.61 -12.93
CA ASP A 108 -5.56 0.73 -14.32
C ASP A 108 -6.29 -0.28 -15.23
N ALA A 109 -6.00 -0.25 -16.53
CA ALA A 109 -6.65 -1.14 -17.51
C ALA A 109 -6.39 -2.64 -17.24
N GLN A 110 -5.19 -2.99 -16.75
CA GLN A 110 -4.83 -4.37 -16.45
C GLN A 110 -5.53 -4.85 -15.17
N GLY A 111 -5.53 -4.03 -14.12
CA GLY A 111 -6.24 -4.28 -12.88
C GLY A 111 -7.75 -4.39 -13.08
N GLY A 112 -8.33 -3.51 -13.89
CA GLY A 112 -9.74 -3.57 -14.28
C GLY A 112 -10.09 -4.88 -14.99
N THR A 113 -9.23 -5.38 -15.87
CA THR A 113 -9.44 -6.67 -16.55
C THR A 113 -9.33 -7.86 -15.60
N GLN A 114 -8.35 -7.83 -14.69
CA GLN A 114 -8.11 -8.88 -13.71
C GLN A 114 -9.28 -9.00 -12.72
N ILE A 115 -9.70 -7.87 -12.13
CA ILE A 115 -10.82 -7.87 -11.18
C ILE A 115 -12.14 -8.23 -11.89
N ASN A 116 -12.35 -7.80 -13.13
CA ASN A 116 -13.53 -8.17 -13.90
C ASN A 116 -13.61 -9.70 -14.11
N ARG A 117 -12.49 -10.35 -14.45
CA ARG A 117 -12.44 -11.81 -14.60
C ARG A 117 -12.75 -12.52 -13.29
N VAL A 118 -12.12 -12.11 -12.18
CA VAL A 118 -12.30 -12.76 -10.88
C VAL A 118 -13.73 -12.59 -10.39
N THR A 119 -14.25 -11.36 -10.39
CA THR A 119 -15.61 -11.06 -9.88
C THR A 119 -16.71 -11.74 -10.69
N ARG A 120 -16.51 -12.00 -11.99
CA ARG A 120 -17.48 -12.68 -12.85
C ARG A 120 -17.86 -14.07 -12.34
N ASP A 121 -16.87 -14.81 -11.83
CA ASP A 121 -17.06 -16.20 -11.39
C ASP A 121 -17.29 -16.30 -9.88
N ASN A 122 -17.21 -15.17 -9.15
CA ASN A 122 -17.27 -15.09 -7.69
C ASN A 122 -18.38 -14.16 -7.18
N VAL A 123 -19.49 -14.04 -7.93
CA VAL A 123 -20.62 -13.21 -7.54
C VAL A 123 -21.23 -13.70 -6.22
N GLY A 124 -21.35 -12.80 -5.25
CA GLY A 124 -21.89 -13.09 -3.91
C GLY A 124 -20.85 -13.51 -2.88
N ARG A 125 -19.58 -13.73 -3.28
CA ARG A 125 -18.46 -13.86 -2.35
C ARG A 125 -17.96 -12.47 -1.97
N MET A 126 -17.71 -12.23 -0.69
CA MET A 126 -17.14 -10.97 -0.22
C MET A 126 -15.69 -10.83 -0.72
N MET A 127 -15.25 -9.59 -0.81
CA MET A 127 -13.89 -9.24 -1.17
C MET A 127 -13.25 -8.48 -0.01
N ASP A 128 -12.08 -8.96 0.38
CA ASP A 128 -11.33 -8.41 1.48
C ASP A 128 -10.15 -7.59 0.94
N ILE A 129 -9.84 -6.51 1.65
CA ILE A 129 -8.72 -5.63 1.32
C ILE A 129 -7.78 -5.63 2.51
N LEU A 130 -6.59 -6.19 2.32
CA LEU A 130 -5.53 -6.24 3.31
C LEU A 130 -4.54 -5.10 3.08
N LEU A 131 -4.33 -4.30 4.13
CA LEU A 131 -3.26 -3.30 4.19
C LEU A 131 -2.11 -3.84 5.03
N ILE A 132 -1.04 -4.27 4.37
CA ILE A 132 0.12 -4.87 5.01
C ILE A 132 1.19 -3.79 5.20
N GLU A 133 1.30 -3.24 6.40
CA GLU A 133 2.32 -2.24 6.74
C GLU A 133 3.64 -2.90 7.14
N THR A 134 4.73 -2.58 6.42
CA THR A 134 6.09 -2.93 6.85
C THR A 134 6.67 -1.78 7.68
N LYS A 135 6.98 -2.03 8.96
CA LYS A 135 7.64 -1.05 9.83
C LYS A 135 9.16 -1.18 9.68
N SER A 136 9.81 -0.21 9.04
CA SER A 136 11.27 -0.13 9.00
C SER A 136 11.83 0.57 10.25
N ARG A 137 12.93 0.05 10.79
CA ARG A 137 13.65 0.69 11.92
C ARG A 137 14.64 1.70 11.37
N THR A 138 14.66 2.90 11.95
CA THR A 138 15.61 3.97 11.58
C THR A 138 16.92 3.73 12.30
N ASN A 139 18.03 3.97 11.60
CA ASN A 139 19.32 4.19 12.23
C ASN A 139 19.81 5.54 11.75
N THR A 140 19.82 6.54 12.64
CA THR A 140 20.37 7.86 12.36
C THR A 140 21.88 7.78 12.58
N SER A 141 22.67 8.02 11.54
CA SER A 141 24.12 8.16 11.67
C SER A 141 24.50 9.58 11.27
N LEU A 142 25.05 10.32 12.23
CA LEU A 142 25.57 11.68 12.03
C LEU A 142 26.84 11.61 11.17
N ASN A 143 26.98 12.53 10.23
CA ASN A 143 28.17 12.66 9.38
C ASN A 143 29.33 13.22 10.23
N GLU A 144 30.58 13.07 9.77
CA GLU A 144 31.76 13.62 10.48
C GLU A 144 31.72 15.15 10.65
N ASP A 145 30.90 15.85 9.87
CA ASP A 145 30.70 17.30 9.91
C ASP A 145 29.59 17.77 10.87
N GLY A 146 28.96 16.87 11.63
CA GLY A 146 27.95 17.22 12.63
C GLY A 146 26.58 17.59 12.06
N GLU A 147 26.35 17.37 10.78
CA GLU A 147 25.06 17.48 10.12
C GLU A 147 24.35 16.11 10.07
N GLU A 148 23.04 16.12 10.30
CA GLU A 148 22.16 14.93 10.26
C GLU A 148 22.03 14.31 8.86
#